data_AF-A0A924JJT3-F1
#
_entry.id   AF-A0A924JJT3-F1
#
_cell.length_a   1.000
_cell.length_b   1.000
_cell.length_c   1.000
_cell.angle_alpha   90.00
_cell.angle_beta   90.00
_cell.angle_gamma   90.00
#
_symmetry.space_group_name_H-M   'P 1'
#
loop_
_entity.id
_entity.type
_entity.pdbx_description
1 polymer ?
#
loop_
_entity_poly.entity_id
_entity_poly.type
_entity_poly.pdbx_seq_one_letter_code
_entity_poly.pdbx_strand_id
1 'polypeptide(L)'
;MRRLLRLIRNIALVIAAAVAALSGVLAFNAFNLSSRQLRVTPIPRVAVDEQAAAARLAEAIRFPTISGTAQAEPFADALRAMQAHLVVSFPAFHAAAARETVGGHSLLYTWQGSDPSLRPIALLAHQDVVPVAPGTEKDWQHPPFQGVVADGFVWGRGSWDDKGNLYSILEAAEGLARQGFRPTRTIYFG
;
A
#
# COMPACT_ATOMS: atom_id res chain seq x y z
N MET A 1 -8.17 43.76 -39.33
CA MET A 1 -6.86 43.56 -38.65
C MET A 1 -6.75 44.22 -37.26
N ARG A 2 -6.92 45.54 -37.11
CA ARG A 2 -6.75 46.24 -35.81
C ARG A 2 -7.72 45.80 -34.68
N ARG A 3 -8.97 45.42 -35.01
CA ARG A 3 -9.95 44.90 -34.03
C ARG A 3 -9.57 43.51 -33.49
N LEU A 4 -9.10 42.63 -34.38
CA LEU A 4 -8.64 41.28 -34.02
C LEU A 4 -7.40 41.32 -33.11
N LEU A 5 -6.42 42.18 -33.43
CA LEU A 5 -5.22 42.37 -32.58
C LEU A 5 -5.56 42.89 -31.18
N ARG A 6 -6.56 43.78 -31.06
CA ARG A 6 -7.05 44.25 -29.74
C ARG A 6 -7.76 43.14 -28.97
N LEU A 7 -8.56 42.31 -29.64
CA LEU A 7 -9.23 41.17 -29.02
C LEU A 7 -8.21 40.15 -28.49
N ILE A 8 -7.23 39.77 -29.31
CA ILE A 8 -6.15 38.83 -28.91
C ILE A 8 -5.37 39.38 -27.71
N ARG A 9 -4.99 40.66 -27.74
CA ARG A 9 -4.30 41.31 -26.62
C ARG A 9 -5.13 41.28 -25.34
N ASN A 10 -6.43 41.59 -25.43
CA ASN A 10 -7.31 41.58 -24.26
C ASN A 10 -7.49 40.17 -23.69
N ILE A 11 -7.64 39.16 -24.55
CA ILE A 11 -7.68 37.75 -24.14
C ILE A 11 -6.37 37.35 -23.46
N ALA A 12 -5.22 37.71 -24.04
CA ALA A 12 -3.91 37.42 -23.45
C ALA A 12 -3.74 38.08 -22.06
N LEU A 13 -4.21 39.32 -21.89
CA LEU A 13 -4.18 40.01 -20.60
C LEU A 13 -5.09 39.35 -19.57
N VAL A 14 -6.29 38.90 -19.96
CA VAL A 14 -7.20 38.16 -19.06
C VAL A 14 -6.57 36.82 -18.65
N ILE A 15 -5.96 36.10 -19.59
CA ILE A 15 -5.24 34.85 -19.28
C ILE A 15 -4.08 35.11 -18.32
N ALA A 16 -3.25 36.13 -18.59
CA ALA A 16 -2.13 36.49 -17.73
C ALA A 16 -2.59 36.87 -16.31
N ALA A 17 -3.67 37.64 -16.19
CA ALA A 17 -4.25 37.99 -14.90
C ALA A 17 -4.80 36.75 -14.16
N ALA A 18 -5.48 35.85 -14.87
CA ALA A 18 -5.98 34.61 -14.30
C ALA A 18 -4.84 33.69 -13.80
N VAL A 19 -3.76 33.56 -14.57
CA VAL A 19 -2.57 32.79 -14.18
C VAL A 19 -1.87 33.42 -12.97
N ALA A 20 -1.74 34.75 -12.94
CA ALA A 20 -1.15 35.46 -11.81
C ALA A 20 -1.99 35.28 -10.53
N ALA A 21 -3.32 35.38 -10.63
CA ALA A 21 -4.23 35.15 -9.52
C ALA A 21 -4.16 33.71 -9.01
N LEU A 22 -4.18 32.71 -9.91
CA LEU A 22 -4.05 31.30 -9.54
C LEU A 22 -2.70 31.04 -8.85
N SER A 23 -1.61 31.58 -9.39
CA SER A 23 -0.27 31.45 -8.81
C SER A 23 -0.21 32.07 -7.41
N GLY A 24 -0.83 33.24 -7.21
CA GLY A 24 -0.94 33.87 -5.89
C GLY A 24 -1.72 33.03 -4.88
N VAL A 25 -2.84 32.44 -5.29
CA VAL A 25 -3.64 31.53 -4.43
C VAL A 25 -2.86 30.27 -4.09
N LEU A 26 -2.20 29.65 -5.07
CA LEU A 26 -1.39 28.45 -4.84
C LEU A 26 -0.21 28.73 -3.91
N ALA A 27 0.49 29.86 -4.10
CA ALA A 27 1.57 30.28 -3.22
C ALA A 27 1.06 30.54 -1.80
N PHE A 28 -0.05 31.29 -1.66
CA PHE A 28 -0.67 31.53 -0.36
C PHE A 28 -1.03 30.21 0.34
N ASN A 29 -1.66 29.27 -0.36
CA ASN A 29 -2.01 27.98 0.23
C ASN A 29 -0.78 27.15 0.59
N ALA A 30 0.27 27.15 -0.24
CA ALA A 30 1.50 26.42 0.01
C ALA A 30 2.25 26.96 1.24
N PHE A 31 2.38 28.27 1.37
CA PHE A 31 3.06 28.89 2.52
C PHE A 31 2.25 28.81 3.82
N ASN A 32 0.91 28.70 3.74
CA ASN A 32 0.06 28.55 4.90
C ASN A 32 -0.24 27.08 5.26
N LEU A 33 0.26 26.11 4.49
CA LEU A 33 0.12 24.70 4.80
C LEU A 33 1.03 24.36 6.00
N SER A 34 0.44 24.33 7.19
CA SER A 34 1.14 23.87 8.39
C SER A 34 1.23 22.35 8.42
N SER A 35 2.41 21.83 8.75
CA SER A 35 2.60 20.41 8.99
C SER A 35 1.80 19.98 10.22
N ARG A 36 0.89 19.02 10.05
CA ARG A 36 0.19 18.34 11.16
C ARG A 36 0.97 17.12 11.67
N GLN A 37 2.25 16.99 11.30
CA GLN A 37 3.06 15.88 11.77
C GLN A 37 3.15 15.91 13.29
N LEU A 38 2.71 14.82 13.90
CA LEU A 38 2.82 14.64 15.34
C LEU A 38 4.31 14.47 15.69
N ARG A 39 4.78 15.26 16.65
CA ARG A 39 6.10 15.02 17.25
C ARG A 39 5.96 13.82 18.17
N VAL A 40 6.51 12.69 17.75
CA VAL A 40 6.53 11.46 18.54
C VAL A 40 7.96 11.20 19.01
N THR A 41 8.10 10.71 20.24
CA THR A 41 9.40 10.24 20.75
C THR A 41 9.86 9.07 19.87
N PRO A 42 11.08 9.12 19.30
CA PRO A 42 11.61 7.98 18.56
C PRO A 42 11.63 6.73 19.44
N ILE A 43 11.12 5.63 18.91
CA ILE A 43 11.22 4.32 19.53
C ILE A 43 12.45 3.58 18.98
N PRO A 44 13.10 2.71 19.78
CA PRO A 44 14.14 1.83 19.26
C PRO A 44 13.64 1.04 18.05
N ARG A 45 14.50 0.85 17.05
CA ARG A 45 14.15 0.02 15.90
C ARG A 45 13.94 -1.42 16.38
N VAL A 46 12.81 -2.00 15.99
CA VAL A 46 12.54 -3.42 16.23
C VAL A 46 13.46 -4.21 15.30
N ALA A 47 14.11 -5.25 15.84
CA ALA A 47 14.89 -6.16 15.04
C ALA A 47 13.94 -6.97 14.12
N VAL A 48 14.19 -6.90 12.81
CA VAL A 48 13.48 -7.65 11.79
C VAL A 48 14.51 -8.51 11.06
N ASP A 49 14.16 -9.77 10.78
CA ASP A 49 14.93 -10.59 9.86
C ASP A 49 14.71 -10.07 8.43
N GLU A 50 15.58 -9.16 8.00
CA GLU A 50 15.48 -8.47 6.71
C GLU A 50 15.48 -9.46 5.54
N GLN A 51 16.30 -10.50 5.61
CA GLN A 51 16.41 -11.52 4.57
C GLN A 51 15.13 -12.34 4.48
N ALA A 52 14.58 -12.79 5.61
CA ALA A 52 13.35 -13.56 5.62
C ALA A 52 12.13 -12.72 5.22
N ALA A 53 12.08 -11.44 5.64
CA ALA A 53 11.02 -10.51 5.23
C ALA A 53 11.06 -10.23 3.72
N ALA A 54 12.25 -9.96 3.18
CA ALA A 54 12.44 -9.78 1.73
C ALA A 54 12.06 -11.03 0.95
N ALA A 55 12.44 -12.21 1.43
CA ALA A 55 12.11 -13.50 0.80
C ALA A 55 10.59 -13.75 0.77
N ARG A 56 9.88 -13.53 1.88
CA ARG A 56 8.41 -13.68 1.92
C ARG A 56 7.70 -12.70 0.98
N LEU A 57 8.13 -11.44 0.93
CA LEU A 57 7.58 -10.47 -0.03
C LEU A 57 7.86 -10.89 -1.49
N ALA A 58 9.07 -11.37 -1.77
CA ALA A 58 9.43 -11.92 -3.08
C ALA A 58 8.54 -13.11 -3.47
N GLU A 59 8.27 -14.03 -2.54
CA GLU A 59 7.34 -15.15 -2.78
C GLU A 59 5.92 -14.65 -3.06
N ALA A 60 5.45 -13.64 -2.32
CA ALA A 60 4.14 -13.01 -2.51
C ALA A 60 3.94 -12.42 -3.91
N ILE A 61 5.00 -11.85 -4.50
CA ILE A 61 4.99 -11.24 -5.83
C ILE A 61 4.74 -12.29 -6.92
N ARG A 62 5.08 -13.55 -6.68
CA ARG A 62 4.88 -14.65 -7.64
C ARG A 62 3.41 -15.02 -7.85
N PHE A 63 2.51 -14.53 -7.01
CA PHE A 63 1.07 -14.67 -7.20
C PHE A 63 0.53 -13.47 -8.00
N PRO A 64 0.20 -13.62 -9.30
CA PRO A 64 -0.27 -12.52 -10.14
C PRO A 64 -1.75 -12.21 -9.85
N THR A 65 -2.01 -11.56 -8.71
CA THR A 65 -3.33 -11.10 -8.25
C THR A 65 -3.82 -9.89 -9.07
N ILE A 66 -3.80 -10.01 -10.39
CA ILE A 66 -4.12 -8.91 -11.32
C ILE A 66 -5.62 -8.67 -11.32
N SER A 67 -6.06 -7.50 -10.86
CA SER A 67 -7.48 -7.15 -10.85
C SER A 67 -7.97 -6.77 -12.26
N GLY A 68 -9.12 -7.33 -12.67
CA GLY A 68 -9.71 -7.05 -13.99
C GLY A 68 -10.94 -7.90 -14.32
N THR A 69 -11.92 -7.31 -15.01
CA THR A 69 -13.21 -7.95 -15.36
C THR A 69 -13.06 -9.14 -16.31
N ALA A 70 -11.99 -9.17 -17.12
CA ALA A 70 -11.73 -10.25 -18.07
C ALA A 70 -11.01 -11.47 -17.46
N GLN A 71 -10.60 -11.41 -16.18
CA GLN A 71 -9.72 -12.40 -15.54
C GLN A 71 -10.26 -12.88 -14.18
N ALA A 72 -11.59 -12.90 -13.98
CA ALA A 72 -12.20 -13.17 -12.69
C ALA A 72 -11.76 -14.49 -12.01
N GLU A 73 -11.75 -15.61 -12.74
CA GLU A 73 -11.33 -16.91 -12.18
C GLU A 73 -9.80 -16.99 -11.94
N PRO A 74 -8.92 -16.66 -12.91
CA PRO A 74 -7.48 -16.60 -12.66
C PRO A 74 -7.09 -15.67 -11.50
N PHE A 75 -7.79 -14.54 -11.37
CA PHE A 75 -7.61 -13.62 -10.23
C PHE A 75 -7.98 -14.29 -8.91
N ALA A 76 -9.15 -14.93 -8.84
CA ALA A 76 -9.61 -15.60 -7.63
C ALA A 76 -8.67 -16.74 -7.21
N ASP A 77 -8.13 -17.52 -8.15
CA ASP A 77 -7.14 -18.56 -7.88
C ASP A 77 -5.82 -17.99 -7.36
N ALA A 78 -5.28 -16.97 -8.04
CA ALA A 78 -4.04 -16.32 -7.60
C ALA A 78 -4.21 -15.70 -6.20
N LEU A 79 -5.37 -15.11 -5.92
CA LEU A 79 -5.69 -14.54 -4.62
C LEU A 79 -5.79 -15.63 -3.54
N ARG A 80 -6.51 -16.73 -3.79
CA ARG A 80 -6.57 -17.87 -2.86
C ARG A 80 -5.19 -18.45 -2.57
N ALA A 81 -4.35 -18.60 -3.59
CA ALA A 81 -2.99 -19.11 -3.43
C ALA A 81 -2.12 -18.16 -2.59
N MET A 82 -2.21 -16.85 -2.84
CA MET A 82 -1.51 -15.85 -2.03
C MET A 82 -2.00 -15.87 -0.58
N GLN A 83 -3.30 -15.97 -0.34
CA GLN A 83 -3.87 -16.03 1.00
C GLN A 83 -3.48 -17.29 1.76
N ALA A 84 -3.37 -18.44 1.08
CA ALA A 84 -2.80 -19.66 1.66
C ALA A 84 -1.34 -19.46 2.06
N HIS A 85 -0.56 -18.76 1.23
CA HIS A 85 0.82 -18.41 1.57
C HIS A 85 0.90 -17.46 2.79
N LEU A 86 -0.04 -16.52 2.98
CA LEU A 86 -0.10 -15.69 4.20
C LEU A 86 -0.23 -16.54 5.47
N VAL A 87 -1.07 -17.57 5.44
CA VAL A 87 -1.28 -18.48 6.59
C VAL A 87 0.00 -19.20 6.98
N VAL A 88 0.74 -19.71 6.00
CA VAL A 88 1.98 -20.44 6.21
C VAL A 88 3.11 -19.50 6.67
N SER A 89 3.15 -18.29 6.12
CA SER A 89 4.20 -17.30 6.37
C SER A 89 4.11 -16.65 7.75
N PHE A 90 2.89 -16.50 8.31
CA PHE A 90 2.64 -15.77 9.56
C PHE A 90 1.83 -16.58 10.57
N PRO A 91 2.34 -17.74 11.04
CA PRO A 91 1.58 -18.67 11.86
C PRO A 91 1.27 -18.13 13.27
N ALA A 92 2.18 -17.36 13.88
CA ALA A 92 1.92 -16.81 15.23
C ALA A 92 0.84 -15.73 15.18
N PHE A 93 0.85 -14.87 14.16
CA PHE A 93 -0.19 -13.89 13.91
C PHE A 93 -1.55 -14.58 13.67
N HIS A 94 -1.60 -15.60 12.81
CA HIS A 94 -2.82 -16.35 12.54
C HIS A 94 -3.36 -17.10 13.77
N ALA A 95 -2.50 -17.47 14.72
CA ALA A 95 -2.92 -18.01 16.01
C ALA A 95 -3.46 -16.93 16.96
N ALA A 96 -2.95 -15.70 16.87
CA ALA A 96 -3.30 -14.59 17.76
C ALA A 96 -4.56 -13.81 17.32
N ALA A 97 -4.84 -13.76 16.02
CA ALA A 97 -5.95 -12.97 15.45
C ALA A 97 -7.02 -13.87 14.81
N ALA A 98 -8.29 -13.55 15.07
CA ALA A 98 -9.41 -14.24 14.43
C ALA A 98 -9.54 -13.78 12.97
N ARG A 99 -9.57 -14.72 12.02
CA ARG A 99 -9.69 -14.43 10.58
C ARG A 99 -11.11 -14.65 10.08
N GLU A 100 -11.60 -13.71 9.28
CA GLU A 100 -12.87 -13.75 8.56
C GLU A 100 -12.64 -13.48 7.07
N THR A 101 -13.44 -14.10 6.22
CA THR A 101 -13.50 -13.77 4.79
C THR A 101 -14.79 -13.01 4.51
N VAL A 102 -14.66 -11.78 4.00
CA VAL A 102 -15.78 -10.88 3.69
C VAL A 102 -15.95 -10.79 2.18
N GLY A 103 -17.19 -10.92 1.70
CA GLY A 103 -17.48 -10.80 0.26
C GLY A 103 -16.77 -11.85 -0.61
N GLY A 104 -16.37 -12.99 -0.03
CA GLY A 104 -15.72 -14.11 -0.73
C GLY A 104 -14.20 -13.97 -0.95
N HIS A 105 -13.63 -12.76 -0.82
CA HIS A 105 -12.23 -12.50 -1.18
C HIS A 105 -11.47 -11.64 -0.17
N SER A 106 -12.12 -10.65 0.45
CA SER A 106 -11.46 -9.76 1.40
C SER A 106 -11.19 -10.49 2.70
N LEU A 107 -10.03 -10.24 3.31
CA LEU A 107 -9.68 -10.79 4.61
C LEU A 107 -9.84 -9.71 5.67
N LEU A 108 -10.47 -10.08 6.78
CA LEU A 108 -10.48 -9.28 7.99
C LEU A 108 -9.87 -10.11 9.10
N TYR A 109 -8.84 -9.59 9.76
CA TYR A 109 -8.31 -10.16 10.99
C TYR A 109 -8.64 -9.25 12.16
N THR A 110 -9.11 -9.84 13.24
CA THR A 110 -9.36 -9.16 14.51
C THR A 110 -8.39 -9.66 15.57
N TRP A 111 -7.43 -8.81 15.96
CA TRP A 111 -6.58 -9.04 17.12
C TRP A 111 -7.21 -8.34 18.33
N GLN A 112 -7.90 -9.14 19.15
CA GLN A 112 -8.69 -8.64 20.26
C GLN A 112 -7.83 -7.91 21.30
N GLY A 113 -8.21 -6.67 21.60
CA GLY A 113 -7.58 -5.87 22.64
C GLY A 113 -8.08 -6.21 24.05
N SER A 114 -7.28 -5.88 25.06
CA SER A 114 -7.63 -6.10 26.47
C SER A 114 -8.69 -5.13 27.01
N ASP A 115 -8.86 -3.95 26.40
CA ASP A 115 -9.82 -2.93 26.82
C ASP A 115 -10.83 -2.62 25.71
N PRO A 116 -12.06 -3.16 25.78
CA PRO A 116 -13.09 -2.95 24.77
C PRO A 116 -13.70 -1.54 24.80
N SER A 117 -13.40 -0.71 25.80
CA SER A 117 -13.89 0.68 25.86
C SER A 117 -13.12 1.63 24.96
N LEU A 118 -11.92 1.23 24.53
CA LEU A 118 -11.07 2.05 23.67
C LEU A 118 -11.46 1.89 22.19
N ARG A 119 -11.37 2.99 21.44
CA ARG A 119 -11.55 2.94 19.98
C ARG A 119 -10.47 2.03 19.35
N PRO A 120 -10.87 1.14 18.41
CA PRO A 120 -9.95 0.24 17.74
C PRO A 120 -9.04 0.98 16.76
N ILE A 121 -7.98 0.29 16.32
CA ILE A 121 -7.09 0.72 15.24
C ILE A 121 -7.38 -0.16 14.02
N ALA A 122 -7.40 0.44 12.82
CA ALA A 122 -7.45 -0.30 11.56
C ALA A 122 -6.14 -0.11 10.80
N LEU A 123 -5.50 -1.21 10.44
CA LEU A 123 -4.36 -1.26 9.53
C LEU A 123 -4.84 -1.89 8.24
N LEU A 124 -4.75 -1.16 7.14
CA LEU A 124 -5.34 -1.55 5.86
C LEU A 124 -4.26 -1.69 4.79
N ALA A 125 -4.33 -2.77 4.02
CA ALA A 125 -3.50 -2.98 2.84
C ALA A 125 -4.26 -3.83 1.81
N HIS A 126 -3.96 -3.65 0.52
CA HIS A 126 -4.63 -4.43 -0.53
C HIS A 126 -3.73 -5.53 -1.10
N GLN A 127 -4.37 -6.53 -1.72
CA GLN A 127 -3.71 -7.75 -2.21
C GLN A 127 -3.61 -7.81 -3.73
N ASP A 128 -4.48 -7.08 -4.42
CA ASP A 128 -4.52 -7.05 -5.87
C ASP A 128 -3.44 -6.13 -6.44
N VAL A 129 -3.20 -6.28 -7.73
CA VAL A 129 -2.21 -5.47 -8.44
C VAL A 129 -2.74 -5.07 -9.81
N VAL A 130 -2.22 -3.96 -10.32
CA VAL A 130 -2.48 -3.55 -11.70
C VAL A 130 -1.72 -4.46 -12.69
N PRO A 131 -2.22 -4.62 -13.93
CA PRO A 131 -1.49 -5.32 -14.97
C PRO A 131 -0.16 -4.62 -15.31
N VAL A 132 0.71 -5.35 -16.01
CA VAL A 132 1.85 -4.74 -16.70
C VAL A 132 1.33 -4.10 -17.99
N ALA A 133 1.82 -2.91 -18.34
CA ALA A 133 1.40 -2.24 -19.56
C ALA A 133 1.80 -3.10 -20.77
N PRO A 134 0.86 -3.46 -21.67
CA PRO A 134 1.17 -4.33 -22.80
C PRO A 134 2.32 -3.78 -23.65
N GLY A 135 3.29 -4.63 -23.97
CA GLY A 135 4.46 -4.26 -24.78
C GLY A 135 5.62 -3.65 -24.00
N THR A 136 5.47 -3.42 -22.69
CA THR A 136 6.54 -2.89 -21.81
C THR A 136 7.26 -3.99 -21.03
N GLU A 137 6.98 -5.27 -21.30
CA GLU A 137 7.53 -6.40 -20.53
C GLU A 137 9.07 -6.41 -20.55
N LYS A 138 9.67 -5.91 -21.63
CA LYS A 138 11.14 -5.80 -21.79
C LYS A 138 11.76 -4.59 -21.08
N ASP A 139 10.95 -3.63 -20.64
CA ASP A 139 11.43 -2.44 -19.92
C ASP A 139 11.69 -2.75 -18.43
N TRP A 140 11.20 -3.91 -17.96
CA TRP A 140 11.46 -4.39 -16.62
C TRP A 140 12.88 -4.97 -16.50
N GLN A 141 13.66 -4.45 -15.55
CA GLN A 141 14.99 -5.00 -15.22
C GLN A 141 14.91 -6.45 -14.73
N HIS A 142 13.84 -6.78 -14.00
CA HIS A 142 13.53 -8.13 -13.55
C HIS A 142 12.07 -8.47 -13.87
N PRO A 143 11.75 -9.73 -14.23
CA PRO A 143 10.39 -10.10 -14.60
C PRO A 143 9.37 -9.74 -13.50
N PRO A 144 8.23 -9.12 -13.86
CA PRO A 144 7.33 -8.45 -12.92
C PRO A 144 6.70 -9.36 -11.87
N PHE A 145 6.62 -10.67 -12.13
CA PHE A 145 6.01 -11.66 -11.23
C PHE A 145 6.97 -12.77 -10.80
N GLN A 146 8.29 -12.51 -10.79
CA GLN A 146 9.27 -13.49 -10.29
C GLN A 146 9.70 -13.24 -8.83
N GLY A 147 9.51 -12.03 -8.31
CA GLY A 147 9.91 -11.67 -6.95
C GLY A 147 11.42 -11.79 -6.78
N VAL A 148 12.19 -11.06 -7.59
CA VAL A 148 13.65 -11.14 -7.55
C VAL A 148 14.17 -10.26 -6.42
N VAL A 149 14.97 -10.81 -5.51
CA VAL A 149 15.72 -10.02 -4.52
C VAL A 149 17.10 -9.75 -5.08
N ALA A 150 17.40 -8.50 -5.44
CA ALA A 150 18.65 -8.10 -6.06
C ALA A 150 18.96 -6.62 -5.76
N ASP A 151 20.25 -6.31 -5.62
CA ASP A 151 20.77 -4.94 -5.45
C ASP A 151 20.17 -4.17 -4.27
N GLY A 152 19.76 -4.87 -3.22
CA GLY A 152 19.11 -4.28 -2.04
C GLY A 152 17.62 -4.01 -2.21
N PHE A 153 17.00 -4.50 -3.28
CA PHE A 153 15.58 -4.31 -3.58
C PHE A 153 14.85 -5.65 -3.75
N VAL A 154 13.54 -5.63 -3.52
CA VAL A 154 12.61 -6.70 -3.93
C VAL A 154 11.88 -6.24 -5.19
N TRP A 155 12.19 -6.86 -6.32
CA TRP A 155 11.67 -6.49 -7.63
C TRP A 155 10.41 -7.26 -7.98
N GLY A 156 9.39 -6.50 -8.40
CA GLY A 156 8.19 -7.02 -9.05
C GLY A 156 6.95 -6.16 -8.84
N ARG A 157 5.90 -6.45 -9.60
CA ARG A 157 4.58 -5.83 -9.47
C ARG A 157 3.96 -6.24 -8.13
N GLY A 158 3.54 -5.25 -7.35
CA GLY A 158 3.05 -5.45 -5.98
C GLY A 158 4.08 -5.14 -4.89
N SER A 159 5.38 -5.09 -5.21
CA SER A 159 6.45 -4.84 -4.22
C SER A 159 6.25 -3.53 -3.44
N TRP A 160 5.86 -2.46 -4.13
CA TRP A 160 5.55 -1.16 -3.54
C TRP A 160 4.05 -0.97 -3.29
N ASP A 161 3.23 -1.27 -4.30
CA ASP A 161 1.77 -1.08 -4.29
C ASP A 161 1.07 -2.42 -4.54
N ASP A 162 0.58 -3.13 -3.50
CA ASP A 162 0.66 -2.78 -2.07
C ASP A 162 1.10 -3.94 -1.16
N LYS A 163 1.62 -5.01 -1.79
CA LYS A 163 2.11 -6.19 -1.05
C LYS A 163 3.24 -5.83 -0.10
N GLY A 164 4.04 -4.80 -0.40
CA GLY A 164 5.08 -4.30 0.52
C GLY A 164 4.51 -3.82 1.87
N ASN A 165 3.44 -3.01 1.83
CA ASN A 165 2.79 -2.55 3.06
C ASN A 165 2.08 -3.68 3.78
N LEU A 166 1.35 -4.53 3.04
CA LEU A 166 0.71 -5.73 3.58
C LEU A 166 1.70 -6.60 4.37
N TYR A 167 2.84 -6.94 3.75
CA TYR A 167 3.83 -7.80 4.39
C TYR A 167 4.51 -7.09 5.55
N SER A 168 4.82 -5.80 5.44
CA SER A 168 5.40 -5.03 6.54
C SER A 168 4.50 -5.03 7.79
N ILE A 169 3.19 -4.88 7.61
CA ILE A 169 2.21 -4.95 8.69
C ILE A 169 2.20 -6.36 9.32
N LEU A 170 2.21 -7.41 8.50
CA LEU A 170 2.17 -8.79 8.97
C LEU A 170 3.49 -9.24 9.63
N GLU A 171 4.65 -8.77 9.17
CA GLU A 171 5.95 -9.00 9.83
C GLU A 171 5.95 -8.42 11.24
N ALA A 172 5.47 -7.18 11.39
CA ALA A 172 5.36 -6.55 12.70
C ALA A 172 4.39 -7.33 13.62
N ALA A 173 3.24 -7.74 13.07
CA ALA A 173 2.24 -8.50 13.81
C ALA A 173 2.76 -9.88 14.24
N GLU A 174 3.41 -10.62 13.34
CA GLU A 174 4.03 -11.92 13.61
C GLU A 174 5.13 -11.81 14.68
N GLY A 175 6.00 -10.80 14.57
CA GLY A 175 7.05 -10.53 15.54
C GLY A 175 6.49 -10.26 16.95
N LEU A 176 5.45 -9.42 17.04
CA LEU A 176 4.76 -9.13 18.30
C LEU A 176 4.05 -10.38 18.85
N ALA A 177 3.40 -11.16 18.00
CA ALA A 177 2.68 -12.37 18.41
C ALA A 177 3.65 -13.42 18.99
N ARG A 178 4.82 -13.61 18.37
CA ARG A 178 5.88 -14.49 18.88
C ARG A 178 6.42 -14.06 20.25
N GLN A 179 6.38 -12.76 20.54
CA GLN A 179 6.78 -12.19 21.83
C GLN A 179 5.66 -12.24 22.89
N GLY A 180 4.48 -12.80 22.55
CA GLY A 180 3.34 -12.87 23.46
C GLY A 180 2.65 -11.53 23.70
N PHE A 181 2.83 -10.56 22.80
CA PHE A 181 2.21 -9.24 22.89
C PHE A 181 0.68 -9.37 22.96
N ARG A 182 0.08 -8.55 23.82
CA ARG A 182 -1.38 -8.41 23.93
C ARG A 182 -1.73 -6.94 23.74
N PRO A 183 -2.44 -6.57 22.66
CA PRO A 183 -2.75 -5.17 22.41
C PRO A 183 -3.77 -4.66 23.44
N THR A 184 -3.66 -3.39 23.82
CA THR A 184 -4.67 -2.76 24.69
C THR A 184 -5.94 -2.45 23.90
N ARG A 185 -5.79 -1.88 22.70
CA ARG A 185 -6.88 -1.61 21.74
C ARG A 185 -7.05 -2.78 20.80
N THR A 186 -8.27 -3.12 20.42
CA THR A 186 -8.47 -4.05 19.31
C THR A 186 -7.85 -3.50 18.04
N ILE A 187 -7.15 -4.36 17.30
CA ILE A 187 -6.54 -4.02 16.00
C ILE A 187 -7.24 -4.84 14.93
N TYR A 188 -7.80 -4.16 13.94
CA TYR A 188 -8.31 -4.75 12.73
C TYR A 188 -7.25 -4.68 11.63
N PHE A 189 -7.06 -5.79 10.92
CA PHE A 189 -6.22 -5.87 9.74
C PHE A 189 -7.12 -6.21 8.56
N GLY A 190 -7.19 -5.34 7.56
CA GLY A 190 -8.08 -5.48 6.41
C GLY A 190 -7.41 -5.16 5.09
#